data_AF-A0A1J4SYX0-F1
#
_entry.id   AF-A0A1J4SYX0-F1
#
_cell.length_a   1.000
_cell.length_b   1.000
_cell.length_c   1.000
_cell.angle_alpha   90.00
_cell.angle_beta   90.00
_cell.angle_gamma   90.00
#
_symmetry.space_group_name_H-M   'P 1'
#
loop_
_entity.id
_entity.type
_entity.pdbx_description
1 polymer ?
#
loop_
_entity_poly.entity_id
_entity_poly.type
_entity_poly.pdbx_seq_one_letter_code
_entity_poly.pdbx_strand_id
1 'polypeptide(L)'
;MKKIILLLIAAAFGGYLLFLAMPGLYFNRSLSYKSFTIRTRGPLPEKVEEVLDRAYEKISASGLYRPETRFNIYLPETRKEFLFFTPMQKGDFYRSNPYNGAIFLAAADFGADRVRTESGASEYHVLSIEIVAAAAREIIRSSLPALTYLVLADWKLRGYAERLSGGTGEFKPEDICSGKEDNEALLNYKAGLVIEAALREENMAFPELLGKNYSYDAMYKRQRVIYCGK
;
A
#
# COMPACT_ATOMS: atom_id res chain seq x y z
N MET A 1 -32.77 25.78 17.78
CA MET A 1 -31.77 26.01 16.70
C MET A 1 -30.44 25.31 16.94
N LYS A 2 -29.67 25.61 18.02
CA LYS A 2 -28.37 24.95 18.29
C LYS A 2 -28.41 23.41 18.30
N LYS A 3 -29.41 22.80 18.94
CA LYS A 3 -29.60 21.33 18.97
C LYS A 3 -29.86 20.73 17.58
N ILE A 4 -30.61 21.44 16.73
CA ILE A 4 -30.91 20.99 15.36
C ILE A 4 -29.65 21.06 14.50
N ILE A 5 -28.87 22.14 14.61
CA ILE A 5 -27.59 22.27 13.91
C ILE A 5 -26.61 21.16 14.32
N LEU A 6 -26.51 20.88 15.62
CA LEU A 6 -25.67 19.78 16.13
C LEU A 6 -26.10 18.41 15.58
N LEU A 7 -27.41 18.14 15.53
CA LEU A 7 -27.93 16.90 14.95
C LEU A 7 -27.63 16.77 13.45
N LEU A 8 -27.73 17.87 12.70
CA LEU A 8 -27.38 17.89 11.27
C LEU A 8 -25.88 17.63 11.04
N ILE A 9 -25.02 18.24 11.86
CA ILE A 9 -23.57 17.99 11.80
C ILE A 9 -23.25 16.54 12.13
N ALA A 10 -23.86 15.99 13.18
CA ALA A 10 -23.67 14.59 13.57
C ALA A 10 -24.16 13.63 12.48
N ALA A 11 -25.30 13.92 11.85
CA ALA A 11 -25.82 13.12 10.74
C ALA A 11 -24.92 13.19 9.50
N ALA A 12 -24.43 14.38 9.14
CA ALA A 12 -23.50 14.55 8.03
C ALA A 12 -22.17 13.82 8.29
N PHE A 13 -21.64 13.92 9.51
CA PHE A 13 -20.41 13.22 9.90
C PHE A 13 -20.60 11.70 9.91
N GLY A 14 -21.72 11.19 10.44
CA GLY A 14 -22.06 9.77 10.39
C GLY A 14 -22.22 9.25 8.96
N GLY A 15 -22.87 10.03 8.10
CA GLY A 15 -22.97 9.72 6.66
C GLY A 15 -21.60 9.68 5.99
N TYR A 16 -20.72 10.64 6.31
CA TYR A 16 -19.34 10.63 5.80
C TYR A 16 -18.55 9.39 6.24
N LEU A 17 -18.62 9.02 7.52
CA LEU A 17 -17.98 7.80 8.02
C LEU A 17 -18.50 6.54 7.33
N LEU A 18 -19.79 6.48 7.02
CA LEU A 18 -20.38 5.37 6.27
C LEU A 18 -19.76 5.26 4.87
N PHE A 19 -19.57 6.38 4.16
CA PHE A 19 -18.90 6.40 2.86
C PHE A 19 -17.45 5.93 2.94
N LEU A 20 -16.72 6.30 4.00
CA LEU A 20 -15.34 5.83 4.20
C LEU A 20 -15.28 4.33 4.53
N ALA A 21 -16.26 3.82 5.27
CA ALA A 21 -16.35 2.40 5.61
C ALA A 21 -16.80 1.53 4.42
N MET A 22 -17.67 2.06 3.57
CA MET A 22 -18.23 1.37 2.41
C MET A 22 -18.11 2.21 1.12
N PRO A 23 -16.89 2.44 0.62
CA PRO A 23 -16.67 3.26 -0.58
C PRO A 23 -17.38 2.70 -1.82
N GLY A 24 -17.67 1.40 -1.88
CA GLY A 24 -18.44 0.78 -2.96
C GLY A 24 -19.85 1.36 -3.17
N LEU A 25 -20.43 2.04 -2.18
CA LEU A 25 -21.71 2.76 -2.37
C LEU A 25 -21.56 3.95 -3.33
N TYR A 26 -20.38 4.56 -3.34
CA TYR A 26 -20.06 5.68 -4.21
C TYR A 26 -19.43 5.21 -5.53
N PHE A 27 -18.52 4.23 -5.49
CA PHE A 27 -17.90 3.62 -6.66
C PHE A 27 -18.73 2.41 -7.14
N ASN A 28 -19.83 2.71 -7.84
CA ASN A 28 -20.89 1.76 -8.16
C ASN A 28 -20.64 0.87 -9.39
N ARG A 29 -19.59 1.15 -10.19
CA ARG A 29 -19.17 0.31 -11.31
C ARG A 29 -17.98 -0.54 -10.90
N SER A 30 -17.95 -1.79 -11.34
CA SER A 30 -16.87 -2.69 -10.98
C SER A 30 -16.50 -3.68 -12.08
N LEU A 31 -15.22 -4.03 -12.13
CA LEU A 31 -14.65 -5.10 -12.93
C LEU A 31 -13.89 -6.04 -11.99
N SER A 32 -14.25 -7.32 -11.99
CA SER A 32 -13.53 -8.34 -11.22
C SER A 32 -12.60 -9.12 -12.13
N TYR A 33 -11.35 -9.27 -11.73
CA TYR A 33 -10.35 -10.02 -12.47
C TYR A 33 -9.36 -10.68 -11.50
N LYS A 34 -9.25 -12.01 -11.58
CA LYS A 34 -8.50 -12.84 -10.61
C LYS A 34 -8.88 -12.48 -9.16
N SER A 35 -7.92 -11.98 -8.39
CA SER A 35 -8.11 -11.60 -6.97
C SER A 35 -8.41 -10.12 -6.79
N PHE A 36 -8.62 -9.35 -7.86
CA PHE A 36 -8.86 -7.91 -7.82
C PHE A 36 -10.29 -7.58 -8.20
N THR A 37 -10.85 -6.59 -7.51
CA THR A 37 -12.06 -5.89 -7.91
C THR A 37 -11.72 -4.43 -8.12
N ILE A 38 -11.66 -3.98 -9.37
CA ILE A 38 -11.56 -2.57 -9.71
C ILE A 38 -12.93 -1.94 -9.56
N ARG A 39 -13.00 -0.78 -8.88
CA ARG A 39 -14.23 -0.02 -8.65
C ARG A 39 -14.03 1.43 -9.04
N THR A 40 -14.98 1.97 -9.78
CA THR A 40 -14.96 3.37 -10.24
C THR A 40 -16.38 3.93 -10.28
N ARG A 41 -16.48 5.26 -10.40
CA ARG A 41 -17.71 5.95 -10.77
C ARG A 41 -17.78 6.22 -12.28
N GLY A 42 -16.62 6.46 -12.89
CA GLY A 42 -16.45 6.79 -14.30
C GLY A 42 -16.49 5.56 -15.22
N PRO A 43 -15.98 5.69 -16.47
CA PRO A 43 -15.79 4.53 -17.34
C PRO A 43 -14.78 3.55 -16.72
N LEU A 44 -14.99 2.25 -16.96
CA LEU A 44 -13.99 1.26 -16.57
C LEU A 44 -12.72 1.45 -17.42
N PRO A 45 -11.53 1.38 -16.82
CA PRO A 45 -10.29 1.48 -17.58
C PRO A 45 -10.16 0.32 -18.57
N GLU A 46 -9.53 0.60 -19.71
CA GLU A 46 -9.12 -0.41 -20.67
C GLU A 46 -7.76 -1.02 -20.28
N LYS A 47 -7.41 -2.18 -20.84
CA LYS A 47 -6.11 -2.87 -20.64
C LYS A 47 -5.77 -3.17 -19.18
N VAL A 48 -6.78 -3.31 -18.32
CA VAL A 48 -6.63 -3.56 -16.89
C VAL A 48 -5.96 -4.91 -16.63
N GLU A 49 -6.32 -5.93 -17.41
CA GLU A 49 -5.91 -7.32 -17.19
C GLU A 49 -4.39 -7.48 -17.19
N GLU A 50 -3.68 -6.86 -18.15
CA GLU A 50 -2.22 -6.98 -18.26
C GLU A 50 -1.47 -6.42 -17.04
N VAL A 51 -1.92 -5.28 -16.50
CA VAL A 51 -1.34 -4.67 -15.29
C VAL A 51 -1.64 -5.55 -14.07
N LEU A 52 -2.87 -6.05 -13.97
CA LEU A 52 -3.28 -6.92 -12.87
C LEU A 52 -2.60 -8.28 -12.92
N ASP A 53 -2.26 -8.80 -14.09
CA ASP A 53 -1.48 -10.03 -14.26
C ASP A 53 -0.08 -9.88 -13.67
N ARG A 54 0.63 -8.81 -14.04
CA ARG A 54 1.96 -8.50 -13.47
C ARG A 54 1.91 -8.36 -11.95
N ALA A 55 0.87 -7.72 -11.43
CA ALA A 55 0.69 -7.61 -9.99
C ALA A 55 0.37 -8.98 -9.34
N TYR A 56 -0.51 -9.77 -9.97
CA TYR A 56 -0.93 -11.08 -9.49
C TYR A 56 0.25 -12.06 -9.41
N GLU A 57 1.12 -12.09 -10.41
CA GLU A 57 2.30 -12.97 -10.43
C GLU A 57 3.19 -12.75 -9.19
N LYS A 58 3.45 -11.49 -8.84
CA LYS A 58 4.23 -11.14 -7.64
C LYS A 58 3.50 -11.51 -6.37
N ILE A 59 2.21 -11.16 -6.27
CA ILE A 59 1.43 -11.39 -5.05
C ILE A 59 1.20 -12.88 -4.79
N SER A 60 0.89 -13.65 -5.81
CA SER A 60 0.59 -15.09 -5.69
C SER A 60 1.80 -15.92 -5.30
N ALA A 61 3.02 -15.42 -5.55
CA ALA A 61 4.27 -16.02 -5.07
C ALA A 61 4.54 -15.75 -3.57
N SER A 62 3.75 -14.90 -2.90
CA SER A 62 3.90 -14.66 -1.47
C SER A 62 3.46 -15.89 -0.65
N GLY A 63 4.29 -16.27 0.33
CA GLY A 63 3.91 -17.29 1.33
C GLY A 63 2.75 -16.89 2.26
N LEU A 64 2.32 -15.62 2.25
CA LEU A 64 1.14 -15.16 3.00
C LEU A 64 -0.12 -15.02 2.14
N TYR A 65 0.01 -15.10 0.81
CA TYR A 65 -1.14 -14.99 -0.07
C TYR A 65 -2.03 -16.24 0.06
N ARG A 66 -3.35 -16.02 0.02
CA ARG A 66 -4.33 -17.11 -0.01
C ARG A 66 -5.24 -16.95 -1.23
N PRO A 67 -5.63 -18.04 -1.92
CA PRO A 67 -6.47 -17.95 -3.13
C PRO A 67 -7.82 -17.25 -2.93
N GLU A 68 -8.35 -17.24 -1.70
CA GLU A 68 -9.57 -16.54 -1.31
C GLU A 68 -9.38 -15.04 -1.06
N THR A 69 -8.14 -14.55 -0.98
CA THR A 69 -7.87 -13.12 -0.78
C THR A 69 -8.46 -12.30 -1.94
N ARG A 70 -9.11 -11.20 -1.61
CA ARG A 70 -9.68 -10.25 -2.58
C ARG A 70 -9.20 -8.84 -2.28
N PHE A 71 -8.72 -8.16 -3.30
CA PHE A 71 -8.24 -6.78 -3.24
C PHE A 71 -9.26 -5.86 -3.90
N ASN A 72 -9.86 -4.96 -3.12
CA ASN A 72 -10.80 -3.97 -3.63
C ASN A 72 -10.03 -2.68 -3.94
N ILE A 73 -9.86 -2.40 -5.23
CA ILE A 73 -9.14 -1.24 -5.74
C ILE A 73 -10.16 -0.20 -6.21
N TYR A 74 -10.08 0.99 -5.66
CA TYR A 74 -10.94 2.12 -5.98
C TYR A 74 -10.17 3.14 -6.80
N LEU A 75 -10.80 3.62 -7.86
CA LEU A 75 -10.24 4.60 -8.80
C LEU A 75 -11.03 5.92 -8.73
N PRO A 76 -10.61 6.84 -7.86
CA PRO A 76 -11.01 8.23 -7.92
C PRO A 76 -10.65 8.88 -9.26
N GLU A 77 -11.54 9.69 -9.81
CA GLU A 77 -11.35 10.48 -11.03
C GLU A 77 -10.44 11.68 -10.80
N THR A 78 -10.37 12.19 -9.56
CA THR A 78 -9.60 13.40 -9.23
C THR A 78 -8.82 13.27 -7.93
N ARG A 79 -7.75 14.07 -7.77
CA ARG A 79 -7.00 14.15 -6.52
C ARG A 79 -7.87 14.54 -5.32
N LYS A 80 -8.88 15.40 -5.51
CA LYS A 80 -9.80 15.80 -4.44
C LYS A 80 -10.65 14.62 -3.96
N GLU A 81 -11.16 13.83 -4.89
CA GLU A 81 -11.92 12.62 -4.57
C GLU A 81 -11.05 11.56 -3.90
N PHE A 82 -9.80 11.39 -4.36
CA PHE A 82 -8.83 10.53 -3.69
C PHE A 82 -8.61 10.95 -2.23
N LEU A 83 -8.37 12.24 -1.97
CA LEU A 83 -8.17 12.76 -0.61
C LEU A 83 -9.44 12.64 0.25
N PHE A 84 -10.62 12.81 -0.34
CA PHE A 84 -11.90 12.69 0.37
C PHE A 84 -12.12 11.29 0.96
N PHE A 85 -11.75 10.24 0.22
CA PHE A 85 -11.91 8.84 0.66
C PHE A 85 -10.74 8.30 1.48
N THR A 86 -9.64 9.03 1.56
CA THR A 86 -8.41 8.58 2.22
C THR A 86 -7.91 9.56 3.30
N PRO A 87 -8.79 10.08 4.17
CA PRO A 87 -8.37 11.04 5.19
C PRO A 87 -7.33 10.40 6.12
N MET A 88 -6.28 11.16 6.44
CA MET A 88 -5.22 10.76 7.39
C MET A 88 -4.40 9.52 7.00
N GLN A 89 -4.57 9.01 5.77
CA GLN A 89 -3.76 7.92 5.23
C GLN A 89 -2.48 8.47 4.56
N LYS A 90 -1.38 7.74 4.67
CA LYS A 90 -0.08 8.10 4.08
C LYS A 90 0.07 7.50 2.68
N GLY A 91 0.84 8.17 1.82
CA GLY A 91 1.14 7.77 0.45
C GLY A 91 0.50 8.69 -0.58
N ASP A 92 1.16 8.85 -1.72
CA ASP A 92 0.73 9.76 -2.78
C ASP A 92 0.21 9.07 -4.03
N PHE A 93 0.74 7.89 -4.37
CA PHE A 93 0.32 7.08 -5.52
C PHE A 93 -0.78 6.09 -5.18
N TYR A 94 -0.75 5.54 -3.96
CA TYR A 94 -1.83 4.74 -3.41
C TYR A 94 -1.98 5.00 -1.91
N ARG A 95 -3.16 4.65 -1.39
CA ARG A 95 -3.45 4.59 0.04
C ARG A 95 -4.28 3.35 0.35
N SER A 96 -3.92 2.65 1.41
CA SER A 96 -4.67 1.47 1.88
C SER A 96 -5.40 1.81 3.17
N ASN A 97 -6.69 1.52 3.21
CA ASN A 97 -7.50 1.74 4.40
C ASN A 97 -7.22 0.64 5.43
N PRO A 98 -6.74 1.00 6.64
CA PRO A 98 -6.35 0.02 7.65
C PRO A 98 -7.54 -0.74 8.25
N TYR A 99 -8.78 -0.26 8.08
CA TYR A 99 -9.97 -0.85 8.69
C TYR A 99 -10.66 -1.86 7.78
N ASN A 100 -10.86 -1.53 6.51
CA ASN A 100 -11.64 -2.34 5.56
C ASN A 100 -10.82 -2.89 4.39
N GLY A 101 -9.53 -2.56 4.29
CA GLY A 101 -8.67 -3.06 3.23
C GLY A 101 -8.92 -2.45 1.84
N ALA A 102 -9.72 -1.39 1.75
CA ALA A 102 -9.90 -0.65 0.52
C ALA A 102 -8.57 -0.04 0.07
N ILE A 103 -8.18 -0.31 -1.17
CA ILE A 103 -7.00 0.27 -1.81
C ILE A 103 -7.49 1.39 -2.71
N PHE A 104 -7.01 2.60 -2.51
CA PHE A 104 -7.26 3.72 -3.41
C PHE A 104 -6.00 3.99 -4.20
N LEU A 105 -6.12 4.02 -5.52
CA LEU A 105 -5.05 4.48 -6.40
C LEU A 105 -5.30 5.94 -6.75
N ALA A 106 -4.24 6.72 -6.93
CA ALA A 106 -4.36 8.09 -7.42
C ALA A 106 -4.66 8.09 -8.93
N ALA A 107 -4.04 8.97 -9.73
CA ALA A 107 -4.29 9.03 -11.16
C ALA A 107 -3.63 7.84 -11.89
N ALA A 108 -4.34 6.70 -11.92
CA ALA A 108 -3.91 5.44 -12.51
C ALA A 108 -4.23 5.39 -14.02
N ASP A 109 -3.21 5.07 -14.80
CA ASP A 109 -3.25 4.84 -16.24
C ASP A 109 -2.83 3.38 -16.51
N PHE A 110 -3.83 2.53 -16.66
CA PHE A 110 -3.63 1.10 -16.93
C PHE A 110 -3.03 0.84 -18.31
N GLY A 111 -3.32 1.71 -19.29
CA GLY A 111 -2.81 1.56 -20.65
C GLY A 111 -1.30 1.77 -20.76
N ALA A 112 -0.73 2.61 -19.87
CA ALA A 112 0.70 2.87 -19.80
C ALA A 112 1.41 2.16 -18.64
N ASP A 113 0.68 1.45 -17.78
CA ASP A 113 1.17 0.92 -16.48
C ASP A 113 1.79 2.00 -15.59
N ARG A 114 1.10 3.13 -15.46
CA ARG A 114 1.60 4.30 -14.71
C ARG A 114 0.60 4.78 -13.68
N VAL A 115 1.10 5.26 -12.55
CA VAL A 115 0.31 6.00 -11.58
C VAL A 115 1.00 7.30 -11.23
N ARG A 116 0.19 8.34 -11.07
CA ARG A 116 0.62 9.70 -10.75
C ARG A 116 -0.13 10.21 -9.54
N THR A 117 0.47 11.16 -8.85
CA THR A 117 -0.18 11.84 -7.71
C THR A 117 -1.46 12.55 -8.13
N GLU A 118 -1.46 13.12 -9.34
CA GLU A 118 -2.63 13.67 -10.03
C GLU A 118 -2.47 13.58 -11.55
N SER A 119 -3.59 13.76 -12.27
CA SER A 119 -3.61 13.72 -13.73
C SER A 119 -2.73 14.82 -14.32
N GLY A 120 -1.80 14.45 -15.20
CA GLY A 120 -0.87 15.38 -15.84
C GLY A 120 0.44 15.64 -15.09
N ALA A 121 0.65 15.07 -13.90
CA ALA A 121 1.95 15.17 -13.22
C ALA A 121 3.08 14.55 -14.06
N SER A 122 4.27 15.16 -14.02
CA SER A 122 5.44 14.70 -14.78
C SER A 122 6.03 13.39 -14.22
N GLU A 123 6.08 13.29 -12.89
CA GLU A 123 6.57 12.11 -12.20
C GLU A 123 5.50 11.02 -12.13
N TYR A 124 5.92 9.79 -12.36
CA TYR A 124 5.05 8.63 -12.30
C TYR A 124 5.79 7.44 -11.71
N HIS A 125 5.03 6.54 -11.09
CA HIS A 125 5.49 5.23 -10.67
C HIS A 125 4.86 4.14 -11.55
N VAL A 126 5.47 2.96 -11.57
CA VAL A 126 4.91 1.79 -12.27
C VAL A 126 3.68 1.29 -11.51
N LEU A 127 2.53 1.31 -12.16
CA LEU A 127 1.23 1.05 -11.51
C LEU A 127 1.15 -0.38 -10.94
N SER A 128 1.60 -1.39 -11.68
CA SER A 128 1.63 -2.78 -11.23
C SER A 128 2.45 -2.97 -9.95
N ILE A 129 3.57 -2.25 -9.80
CA ILE A 129 4.42 -2.28 -8.59
C ILE A 129 3.69 -1.65 -7.39
N GLU A 130 3.01 -0.52 -7.60
CA GLU A 130 2.22 0.15 -6.55
C GLU A 130 1.01 -0.69 -6.13
N ILE A 131 0.37 -1.40 -7.06
CA ILE A 131 -0.71 -2.36 -6.74
C ILE A 131 -0.16 -3.50 -5.86
N VAL A 132 1.02 -4.03 -6.17
CA VAL A 132 1.67 -5.07 -5.34
C VAL A 132 1.97 -4.55 -3.95
N ALA A 133 2.52 -3.34 -3.84
CA ALA A 133 2.82 -2.72 -2.56
C ALA A 133 1.54 -2.51 -1.72
N ALA A 134 0.45 -2.03 -2.33
CA ALA A 134 -0.84 -1.86 -1.67
C ALA A 134 -1.46 -3.21 -1.25
N ALA A 135 -1.41 -4.22 -2.12
CA ALA A 135 -1.90 -5.57 -1.85
C ALA A 135 -1.10 -6.26 -0.74
N ALA A 136 0.21 -6.03 -0.66
CA ALA A 136 1.06 -6.55 0.40
C ALA A 136 0.58 -6.07 1.79
N ARG A 137 0.20 -4.79 1.90
CA ARG A 137 -0.37 -4.24 3.15
C ARG A 137 -1.70 -4.90 3.48
N GLU A 138 -2.54 -5.16 2.48
CA GLU A 138 -3.82 -5.84 2.67
C GLU A 138 -3.66 -7.31 3.09
N ILE A 139 -2.67 -8.02 2.53
CA ILE A 139 -2.32 -9.37 2.96
C ILE A 139 -1.95 -9.37 4.45
N ILE A 140 -1.08 -8.45 4.88
CA ILE A 140 -0.72 -8.34 6.31
C ILE A 140 -1.96 -7.99 7.14
N ARG A 141 -2.76 -7.01 6.72
CA ARG A 141 -3.98 -6.57 7.44
C ARG A 141 -4.95 -7.72 7.65
N SER A 142 -5.19 -8.53 6.61
CA SER A 142 -6.09 -9.68 6.68
C SER A 142 -5.54 -10.85 7.49
N SER A 143 -4.21 -10.92 7.67
CA SER A 143 -3.55 -11.97 8.44
C SER A 143 -3.44 -11.70 9.95
N LEU A 144 -3.70 -10.47 10.39
CA LEU A 144 -3.54 -10.03 11.77
C LEU A 144 -4.86 -9.58 12.41
N PRO A 145 -4.99 -9.68 13.75
CA PRO A 145 -6.04 -8.98 14.46
C PRO A 145 -5.97 -7.47 14.21
N ALA A 146 -7.11 -6.80 14.11
CA ALA A 146 -7.19 -5.39 13.73
C ALA A 146 -6.33 -4.47 14.63
N LEU A 147 -6.38 -4.66 15.96
CA LEU A 147 -5.58 -3.86 16.88
C LEU A 147 -4.07 -4.09 16.70
N THR A 148 -3.66 -5.34 16.46
CA THR A 148 -2.27 -5.69 16.18
C THR A 148 -1.76 -5.02 14.90
N TYR A 149 -2.59 -4.98 13.85
CA TYR A 149 -2.25 -4.30 12.61
C TYR A 149 -2.10 -2.78 12.81
N LEU A 150 -3.00 -2.15 13.56
CA LEU A 150 -2.99 -0.70 13.79
C LEU A 150 -1.74 -0.21 14.55
N VAL A 151 -1.17 -1.05 15.42
CA VAL A 151 0.06 -0.72 16.16
C VAL A 151 1.31 -1.32 15.53
N LEU A 152 1.19 -1.99 14.39
CA LEU A 152 2.31 -2.61 13.69
C LEU A 152 3.28 -1.53 13.19
N ALA A 153 4.57 -1.74 13.42
CA ALA A 153 5.59 -0.79 13.00
C ALA A 153 5.61 -0.64 11.46
N ASP A 154 5.52 0.60 10.96
CA ASP A 154 5.36 0.92 9.53
C ASP A 154 6.51 0.35 8.66
N TRP A 155 7.73 0.26 9.21
CA TRP A 155 8.88 -0.33 8.50
C TRP A 155 8.64 -1.80 8.12
N LYS A 156 7.86 -2.57 8.90
CA LYS A 156 7.52 -3.96 8.54
C LYS A 156 6.58 -4.01 7.35
N LEU A 157 5.61 -3.09 7.30
CA LEU A 157 4.68 -2.96 6.18
C LEU A 157 5.43 -2.56 4.91
N ARG A 158 6.28 -1.53 5.01
CA ARG A 158 7.11 -1.04 3.90
C ARG A 158 8.07 -2.09 3.38
N GLY A 159 8.83 -2.73 4.26
CA GLY A 159 9.83 -3.72 3.85
C GLY A 159 9.23 -4.96 3.21
N TYR A 160 8.06 -5.39 3.68
CA TYR A 160 7.34 -6.48 3.03
C TYR A 160 6.80 -6.10 1.65
N ALA A 161 6.18 -4.92 1.55
CA ALA A 161 5.71 -4.38 0.28
C ALA A 161 6.86 -4.26 -0.74
N GLU A 162 8.01 -3.72 -0.31
CA GLU A 162 9.22 -3.59 -1.11
C GLU A 162 9.73 -4.95 -1.60
N ARG A 163 9.84 -5.93 -0.70
CA ARG A 163 10.32 -7.28 -1.04
C ARG A 163 9.40 -7.97 -2.06
N LEU A 164 8.08 -7.76 -1.95
CA LEU A 164 7.10 -8.38 -2.85
C LEU A 164 7.05 -7.66 -4.21
N SER A 165 7.09 -6.33 -4.20
CA SER A 165 7.01 -5.53 -5.42
C SER A 165 8.33 -5.52 -6.20
N GLY A 166 9.47 -5.61 -5.51
CA GLY A 166 10.80 -5.38 -6.06
C GLY A 166 11.18 -3.90 -6.11
N GLY A 167 10.38 -3.02 -5.52
CA GLY A 167 10.62 -1.58 -5.45
C GLY A 167 10.69 -0.89 -6.81
N THR A 168 11.43 0.22 -6.85
CA THR A 168 11.76 0.92 -8.10
C THR A 168 12.87 0.21 -8.89
N GLY A 169 13.64 -0.67 -8.24
CA GLY A 169 14.84 -1.30 -8.79
C GLY A 169 16.02 -0.34 -8.99
N GLU A 170 15.90 0.91 -8.54
CA GLU A 170 16.92 1.95 -8.75
C GLU A 170 18.05 1.90 -7.71
N PHE A 171 17.79 1.31 -6.55
CA PHE A 171 18.72 1.29 -5.43
C PHE A 171 19.52 0.00 -5.37
N LYS A 172 20.78 0.14 -4.95
CA LYS A 172 21.68 -0.95 -4.58
C LYS A 172 21.98 -0.91 -3.08
N PRO A 173 22.45 -2.02 -2.48
CA PRO A 173 22.72 -2.05 -1.04
C PRO A 173 23.66 -0.94 -0.58
N GLU A 174 24.61 -0.49 -1.41
CA GLU A 174 25.56 0.56 -1.07
C GLU A 174 24.91 1.96 -0.99
N ASP A 175 23.73 2.16 -1.59
CA ASP A 175 23.05 3.46 -1.59
C ASP A 175 22.62 3.89 -0.18
N ILE A 176 22.48 2.96 0.76
CA ILE A 176 22.20 3.25 2.17
C ILE A 176 23.37 3.96 2.88
N CYS A 177 24.56 3.95 2.26
CA CYS A 177 25.78 4.57 2.77
C CYS A 177 25.94 6.03 2.33
N SER A 178 25.19 6.46 1.30
CA SER A 178 25.42 7.71 0.57
C SER A 178 25.18 9.00 1.36
N GLY A 179 24.55 8.92 2.55
CA GLY A 179 24.22 10.08 3.38
C GLY A 179 23.24 11.05 2.73
N LYS A 180 22.65 10.68 1.58
CA LYS A 180 21.57 11.43 0.93
C LYS A 180 20.35 11.51 1.84
N GLU A 181 19.57 12.57 1.67
CA GLU A 181 18.27 12.68 2.32
C GLU A 181 17.35 11.56 1.82
N ASP A 182 16.63 10.95 2.76
CA ASP A 182 15.79 9.81 2.47
C ASP A 182 14.49 10.24 1.80
N ASN A 183 14.33 9.90 0.52
CA ASN A 183 13.03 9.94 -0.14
C ASN A 183 12.22 8.66 0.19
N GLU A 184 10.93 8.65 -0.15
CA GLU A 184 10.05 7.53 0.18
C GLU A 184 10.51 6.19 -0.41
N ALA A 185 11.03 6.22 -1.65
CA ALA A 185 11.52 5.02 -2.32
C ALA A 185 12.75 4.44 -1.60
N LEU A 186 13.69 5.28 -1.16
CA LEU A 186 14.86 4.86 -0.38
C LEU A 186 14.46 4.35 1.01
N LEU A 187 13.45 4.93 1.65
CA LEU A 187 12.92 4.42 2.93
C LEU A 187 12.33 3.01 2.77
N ASN A 188 11.56 2.78 1.70
CA ASN A 188 11.00 1.47 1.40
C ASN A 188 12.11 0.45 1.13
N TYR A 189 13.10 0.81 0.32
CA TYR A 189 14.26 -0.02 0.00
C TYR A 189 15.05 -0.42 1.26
N LYS A 190 15.36 0.54 2.15
CA LYS A 190 16.03 0.28 3.43
C LYS A 190 15.24 -0.68 4.31
N ALA A 191 13.93 -0.48 4.39
CA ALA A 191 13.05 -1.39 5.13
C ALA A 191 13.06 -2.81 4.53
N GLY A 192 13.09 -2.93 3.19
CA GLY A 192 13.22 -4.21 2.49
C GLY A 192 14.49 -4.96 2.88
N LEU A 193 15.64 -4.28 2.87
CA LEU A 193 16.92 -4.85 3.30
C LEU A 193 16.90 -5.31 4.76
N VAL A 194 16.32 -4.49 5.65
CA VAL A 194 16.20 -4.83 7.07
C VAL A 194 15.36 -6.09 7.26
N ILE A 195 14.23 -6.22 6.55
CA ILE A 195 13.41 -7.43 6.58
C ILE A 195 14.19 -8.62 6.05
N GLU A 196 14.84 -8.50 4.89
CA GLU A 196 15.59 -9.61 4.30
C GLU A 196 16.67 -10.14 5.24
N ALA A 197 17.43 -9.25 5.86
CA ALA A 197 18.44 -9.65 6.84
C ALA A 197 17.84 -10.32 8.07
N ALA A 198 16.75 -9.78 8.62
CA ALA A 198 16.07 -10.36 9.77
C ALA A 198 15.59 -11.80 9.49
N LEU A 199 15.04 -12.05 8.30
CA LEU A 199 14.59 -13.39 7.90
C LEU A 199 15.76 -14.35 7.72
N ARG A 200 16.87 -13.87 7.15
CA ARG A 200 18.06 -14.68 6.85
C ARG A 200 18.87 -15.04 8.10
N GLU A 201 19.15 -14.05 8.95
CA GLU A 201 19.97 -14.23 10.17
C GLU A 201 19.31 -15.19 11.16
N GLU A 202 17.99 -15.11 11.28
CA GLU A 202 17.22 -15.85 12.28
C GLU A 202 16.54 -17.10 11.69
N ASN A 203 16.75 -17.38 10.39
CA ASN A 203 16.15 -18.49 9.65
C ASN A 203 14.62 -18.60 9.90
N MET A 204 13.91 -17.49 9.73
CA MET A 204 12.47 -17.40 10.02
C MET A 204 11.64 -16.96 8.80
N ALA A 205 10.36 -17.30 8.81
CA ALA A 205 9.41 -16.78 7.83
C ALA A 205 8.89 -15.38 8.20
N PHE A 206 8.46 -14.59 7.21
CA PHE A 206 7.91 -13.26 7.44
C PHE A 206 6.75 -13.18 8.45
N PRO A 207 5.75 -14.10 8.46
CA PRO A 207 4.73 -14.10 9.51
C PRO A 207 5.28 -14.16 10.94
N GLU A 208 6.39 -14.86 11.16
CA GLU A 208 7.01 -14.95 12.49
C GLU A 208 7.60 -13.59 12.91
N LEU A 209 8.20 -12.88 11.95
CA LEU A 209 8.78 -11.55 12.16
C LEU A 209 7.74 -10.50 12.57
N LEU A 210 6.49 -10.62 12.12
CA LEU A 210 5.42 -9.67 12.45
C LEU A 210 5.20 -9.55 13.96
N GLY A 211 5.29 -10.66 14.71
CA GLY A 211 5.11 -10.70 16.16
C GLY A 211 6.35 -10.34 16.98
N LYS A 212 7.54 -10.24 16.38
CA LYS A 212 8.80 -9.94 17.10
C LYS A 212 8.96 -8.44 17.34
N ASN A 213 9.45 -8.06 18.53
CA ASN A 213 9.71 -6.66 18.87
C ASN A 213 11.13 -6.22 18.48
N TYR A 214 11.49 -6.35 17.20
CA TYR A 214 12.77 -5.84 16.71
C TYR A 214 12.72 -4.33 16.49
N SER A 215 13.78 -3.64 16.91
CA SER A 215 13.99 -2.23 16.61
C SER A 215 14.52 -2.06 15.19
N TYR A 216 13.86 -1.19 14.42
CA TYR A 216 14.32 -0.83 13.07
C TYR A 216 15.75 -0.30 13.09
N ASP A 217 16.06 0.66 13.98
CA ASP A 217 17.37 1.30 14.04
C ASP A 217 18.49 0.32 14.38
N ALA A 218 18.21 -0.63 15.27
CA ALA A 218 19.18 -1.65 15.64
C ALA A 218 19.51 -2.56 14.44
N MET A 219 18.49 -3.00 13.71
CA MET A 219 18.67 -3.87 12.54
C MET A 219 19.27 -3.11 11.35
N TYR A 220 18.82 -1.86 11.13
CA TYR A 220 19.38 -0.99 10.10
C TYR A 220 20.85 -0.68 10.35
N LYS A 221 21.25 -0.45 11.60
CA LYS A 221 22.67 -0.27 11.96
C LYS A 221 23.50 -1.49 11.60
N ARG A 222 22.99 -2.71 11.82
CA ARG A 222 23.68 -3.95 11.38
C ARG A 222 23.88 -3.99 9.87
N GLN A 223 22.85 -3.61 9.10
CA GLN A 223 22.97 -3.55 7.63
C GLN A 223 24.02 -2.53 7.18
N ARG A 224 24.12 -1.39 7.86
CA ARG A 224 25.18 -0.40 7.58
C ARG A 224 26.57 -0.94 7.90
N VAL A 225 26.74 -1.73 8.96
CA VAL A 225 28.03 -2.36 9.25
C VAL A 225 28.43 -3.29 8.10
N ILE A 226 27.49 -4.07 7.57
CA ILE A 226 27.73 -5.02 6.47
C ILE A 226 28.08 -4.28 5.17
N TYR A 227 27.27 -3.33 4.73
CA TYR A 227 27.41 -2.71 3.40
C TYR A 227 28.29 -1.46 3.38
N CYS A 228 28.42 -0.76 4.51
CA CYS A 228 29.18 0.49 4.61
C CYS A 228 30.48 0.36 5.41
N GLY A 229 30.72 -0.78 6.09
CA GLY A 229 31.86 -0.96 6.98
C GLY A 229 31.85 -0.04 8.21
N LYS A 230 30.66 0.46 8.62
CA LYS A 230 30.45 1.41 9.72
C LYS A 230 29.28 1.04 10.61
#